data_AF-A0A7T5ERS3-F1
#
_entry.id   AF-A0A7T5ERS3-F1
#
_cell.length_a   1.000
_cell.length_b   1.000
_cell.length_c   1.000
_cell.angle_alpha   90.00
_cell.angle_beta   90.00
_cell.angle_gamma   90.00
#
_symmetry.space_group_name_H-M   'P 1'
#
loop_
_entity.id
_entity.type
_entity.pdbx_description
1 polymer ?
#
loop_
_entity_poly.entity_id
_entity_poly.type
_entity_poly.pdbx_seq_one_letter_code
_entity_poly.pdbx_strand_id
1 'polypeptide(L)' 'MEQSFIVWWYQEDAGWMASAQMDKETSSSYSRELEERGYPIKVVPRFKSSRADIIEG' A
#
# COMPACT_ATOMS: atom_id res chain seq x y z
N MET A 1 19.68 -7.76 1.24
CA MET A 1 18.35 -8.06 1.82
C MET A 1 17.34 -7.52 0.82
N GLU A 2 16.46 -8.37 0.30
CA GLU A 2 15.43 -7.96 -0.65
C GLU A 2 14.40 -7.09 0.08
N GLN A 3 14.13 -5.89 -0.44
CA GLN A 3 13.24 -4.93 0.20
C GLN A 3 11.80 -5.19 -0.25
N SER A 4 10.94 -5.58 0.69
CA SER A 4 9.51 -5.80 0.43
C SER A 4 8.67 -4.55 0.72
N PHE A 5 7.59 -4.40 -0.03
CA PHE A 5 6.65 -3.29 0.04
C PHE A 5 5.24 -3.79 0.35
N ILE A 6 4.44 -2.91 0.97
CA ILE A 6 3.02 -3.10 1.18
C ILE A 6 2.30 -1.90 0.59
N VAL A 7 1.34 -2.18 -0.29
CA VAL A 7 0.43 -1.18 -0.83
C VAL A 7 -0.81 -1.13 0.05
N TRP A 8 -1.10 0.06 0.56
CA TRP A 8 -2.32 0.36 1.29
C TRP A 8 -3.26 1.14 0.38
N TRP A 9 -4.55 0.84 0.44
CA TRP A 9 -5.56 1.61 -0.27
C TRP A 9 -6.80 1.81 0.60
N TYR A 10 -7.48 2.93 0.41
CA TYR A 10 -8.67 3.26 1.16
C TYR A 10 -9.93 2.84 0.39
N GLN A 11 -10.80 2.08 1.05
CA GLN A 11 -12.16 1.82 0.59
C GLN A 11 -13.14 2.50 1.54
N GLU A 12 -14.17 3.17 1.04
CA GLU A 12 -15.14 3.89 1.89
C GLU A 12 -15.85 2.95 2.89
N ASP A 13 -16.13 1.71 2.47
CA ASP A 13 -16.85 0.72 3.28
C ASP A 13 -15.97 -0.02 4.30
N ALA A 14 -14.69 -0.24 3.97
CA ALA A 14 -13.77 -1.08 4.75
C ALA A 14 -12.62 -0.31 5.42
N GLY A 15 -12.42 0.96 5.06
CA GLY A 15 -11.30 1.78 5.47
C GLY A 15 -9.99 1.42 4.76
N TRP A 16 -8.86 1.64 5.44
CA TRP A 16 -7.53 1.33 4.92
C TRP A 16 -7.28 -0.18 4.89
N MET A 17 -7.17 -0.70 3.67
CA MET A 17 -6.86 -2.09 3.35
C MET A 17 -5.39 -2.21 2.97
N ALA A 18 -4.76 -3.35 3.30
CA ALA A 18 -3.37 -3.63 3.02
C ALA A 18 -3.24 -4.83 2.09
N SER A 19 -2.30 -4.75 1.15
CA SER A 19 -1.96 -5.87 0.28
C SER A 19 -1.02 -6.85 0.97
N ALA A 20 -0.81 -8.01 0.33
CA ALA A 20 0.27 -8.91 0.68
C ALA A 20 1.64 -8.24 0.47
N GLN A 21 2.67 -8.82 1.08
CA GLN A 21 4.05 -8.37 0.86
C GLN A 21 4.44 -8.68 -0.59
N MET A 22 4.99 -7.68 -1.25
CA MET A 22 5.40 -7.79 -2.65
C MET A 22 6.71 -7.06 -2.90
N ASP A 23 7.37 -7.41 -3.99
CA ASP A 23 8.56 -6.72 -4.48
C ASP A 23 8.22 -5.32 -5.04
N LYS A 24 9.26 -4.54 -5.30
CA LYS A 24 9.13 -3.15 -5.76
C LYS A 24 8.37 -3.05 -7.07
N GLU A 25 8.65 -3.95 -8.02
CA GLU A 25 8.03 -3.93 -9.34
C GLU A 25 6.53 -4.22 -9.25
N THR A 26 6.17 -5.28 -8.53
CA THR A 26 4.78 -5.64 -8.25
C THR A 26 4.06 -4.52 -7.50
N SER A 27 4.71 -3.89 -6.50
CA SER A 27 4.12 -2.76 -5.77
C SER A 27 3.82 -1.57 -6.65
N SER A 28 4.68 -1.26 -7.61
CA SER A 28 4.49 -0.14 -8.53
C SER A 28 3.40 -0.43 -9.56
N SER A 29 3.29 -1.67 -10.02
CA SER A 29 2.24 -2.08 -10.96
C SER A 29 0.87 -2.08 -10.26
N TYR A 30 0.82 -2.65 -9.06
CA TYR A 30 -0.41 -2.76 -8.27
C TYR A 30 -0.90 -1.40 -7.75
N SER A 31 0.01 -0.53 -7.30
CA SER A 31 -0.35 0.82 -6.88
C SER A 31 -0.96 1.62 -8.04
N ARG A 32 -0.38 1.50 -9.24
CA ARG A 32 -0.88 2.15 -10.44
C ARG A 32 -2.28 1.67 -10.82
N GLU A 33 -2.56 0.36 -10.75
CA GLU A 33 -3.90 -0.18 -11.01
C GLU A 33 -4.94 0.43 -10.04
N LEU A 34 -4.57 0.54 -8.75
CA LEU A 34 -5.44 1.10 -7.73
C LEU A 34 -5.64 2.62 -7.91
N GLU A 35 -4.62 3.36 -8.31
CA GLU A 35 -4.72 4.78 -8.69
C GLU A 35 -5.62 4.99 -9.90
N GLU A 36 -5.50 4.16 -10.94
CA GLU A 36 -6.36 4.22 -12.13
C GLU A 36 -7.82 3.91 -11.81
N ARG A 37 -8.07 3.12 -10.75
CA ARG A 37 -9.40 2.88 -10.19
C ARG A 37 -9.91 4.02 -9.30
N GLY A 38 -9.08 5.03 -9.03
CA GLY A 38 -9.42 6.18 -8.20
C GLY A 38 -9.30 5.94 -6.70
N TYR A 39 -8.65 4.84 -6.27
CA TYR A 39 -8.44 4.60 -4.85
C TYR A 39 -7.31 5.46 -4.31
N PRO A 40 -7.47 6.10 -3.13
CA PRO A 40 -6.36 6.70 -2.41
C PRO A 40 -5.39 5.60 -1.99
N ILE A 41 -4.13 5.69 -2.42
CA ILE A 41 -3.10 4.69 -2.12
C ILE A 41 -1.95 5.26 -1.28
N LYS A 42 -1.29 4.40 -0.51
CA LYS A 42 0.00 4.66 0.14
C LYS A 42 0.90 3.43 0.00
N VAL A 43 2.04 3.58 -0.67
CA VAL A 43 3.04 2.51 -0.81
C VAL A 43 4.11 2.71 0.27
N VAL A 44 4.24 1.75 1.18
CA VAL A 44 5.21 1.82 2.27
C VAL A 44 6.14 0.61 2.26
N PRO A 45 7.43 0.78 2.57
CA PRO A 45 8.31 -0.35 2.79
C PRO A 45 7.92 -1.09 4.08
N ARG A 46 8.04 -2.42 4.09
CA ARG A 46 7.56 -3.32 5.16
C ARG A 46 7.94 -2.87 6.58
N PHE A 47 9.14 -2.32 6.76
CA PHE A 47 9.65 -1.85 8.05
C PHE A 47 8.94 -0.61 8.61
N LYS A 48 8.10 0.07 7.81
CA LYS A 48 7.26 1.22 8.20
C LYS A 48 5.76 0.94 8.09
N SER A 49 5.35 -0.33 7.96
CA SER A 49 3.97 -0.70 7.63
C SER A 49 3.07 -0.98 8.84
N SER A 50 3.22 -0.24 9.94
CA SER A 50 2.21 -0.28 11.01
C SER A 50 1.05 0.64 10.63
N ARG A 51 -0.19 0.24 10.90
CA ARG A 51 -1.40 1.05 10.64
C ARG A 51 -1.30 2.46 11.24
N ALA A 52 -0.57 2.62 12.35
CA ALA A 52 -0.28 3.90 12.99
C ALA A 52 0.56 4.86 12.10
N ASP A 53 1.65 4.37 11.49
CA ASP A 53 2.51 5.17 10.59
C ASP A 53 1.78 5.68 9.33
N ILE A 54 0.70 5.02 8.93
CA ILE A 54 -0.03 5.30 7.69
C ILE A 54 -1.16 6.30 7.92
N ILE A 55 -1.75 6.30 9.12
CA ILE A 55 -2.82 7.23 9.53
C ILE A 55 -2.24 8.56 10.01
N GLU A 56 -1.08 8.57 10.68
CA GLU A 56 -0.44 9.80 11.21
C GLU A 56 0.56 10.48 10.25
N GLY A 57 0.87 9.86 9.10
CA GLY A 57 1.84 10.36 8.12
C GLY A 57 1.24 11.16 6.97
#